data_AF-A0A3M2BBY1-F1
#
_entry.id   AF-A0A3M2BBY1-F1
#
_cell.length_a   1.000
_cell.length_b   1.000
_cell.length_c   1.000
_cell.angle_alpha   90.00
_cell.angle_beta   90.00
_cell.angle_gamma   90.00
#
_symmetry.space_group_name_H-M   'P 1'
#
loop_
_entity.id
_entity.type
_entity.pdbx_description
1 polymer ?
#
loop_
_entity_poly.entity_id
_entity_poly.type
_entity_poly.pdbx_seq_one_letter_code
_entity_poly.pdbx_strand_id
1 'polypeptide(L)'
;VRQVSELNAVRAGLLPAAGDPDVDRLIDATRRVQALVDRGLDEDPLAFFAAAEAAREQLGAEQLAASLFQAYADSDPETPWVGKALLAAHAASADPVQRAALARRIAGLVGNPYVRYARGDDVGNALAPLERVLDERLGVLQAQVRADLAARRQLLVPDTTGG
;
A
#
# COMPACT_ATOMS: atom_id res chain seq x y z
N VAL A 1 -11.20 0.85 5.24
CA VAL A 1 -10.89 1.60 6.49
C VAL A 1 -10.97 0.73 7.76
N ARG A 2 -12.01 -0.11 7.97
CA ARG A 2 -12.10 -1.00 9.16
C ARG A 2 -10.85 -1.87 9.42
N GLN A 3 -10.28 -2.49 8.39
CA GLN A 3 -9.07 -3.33 8.52
C GLN A 3 -7.82 -2.52 8.91
N VAL A 4 -7.79 -1.22 8.62
CA VAL A 4 -6.70 -0.33 9.03
C VAL A 4 -6.84 0.00 10.52
N SER A 5 -8.07 0.16 11.01
CA SER A 5 -8.37 0.35 12.44
C SER A 5 -7.82 -0.80 13.30
N GLU A 6 -7.82 -2.02 12.76
CA GLU A 6 -7.31 -3.22 13.42
C GLU A 6 -5.78 -3.22 13.57
N LEU A 7 -5.04 -2.44 12.76
CA LEU A 7 -3.58 -2.32 12.89
C LEU A 7 -3.17 -1.74 14.24
N ASN A 8 -3.96 -0.81 14.80
CA ASN A 8 -3.69 -0.26 16.13
C ASN A 8 -3.85 -1.33 17.23
N ALA A 9 -4.83 -2.21 17.10
CA ALA A 9 -5.05 -3.32 18.03
C ALA A 9 -3.94 -4.36 17.92
N VAL A 10 -3.53 -4.72 16.70
CA VAL A 10 -2.38 -5.62 16.46
C VAL A 10 -1.12 -5.03 17.08
N ARG A 11 -0.83 -3.75 16.82
CA ARG A 11 0.32 -3.06 17.40
C ARG A 11 0.28 -3.09 18.93
N ALA A 12 -0.86 -2.81 19.55
CA ALA A 12 -1.01 -2.86 21.00
C ALA A 12 -0.72 -4.25 21.57
N GLY A 13 -1.10 -5.32 20.86
CA GLY A 13 -0.78 -6.70 21.23
C GLY A 13 0.70 -7.07 21.08
N LEU A 14 1.43 -6.39 20.19
CA LEU A 14 2.88 -6.61 19.98
C LEU A 14 3.76 -5.86 21.00
N LEU A 15 3.28 -4.74 21.56
CA LEU A 15 4.07 -3.90 22.47
C LEU A 15 4.71 -4.63 23.67
N PRO A 16 4.06 -5.62 24.33
CA PRO A 16 4.69 -6.35 25.43
C PRO A 16 5.97 -7.11 25.04
N ALA A 17 6.15 -7.42 23.76
CA ALA A 17 7.33 -8.10 23.22
C ALA A 17 8.28 -7.15 22.48
N ALA A 18 8.13 -5.83 22.65
CA ALA A 18 9.03 -4.85 22.07
C ALA A 18 10.48 -5.06 22.55
N GLY A 19 11.44 -4.85 21.65
CA GLY A 19 12.85 -5.18 21.86
C GLY A 19 13.29 -6.50 21.22
N ASP A 20 12.34 -7.33 20.77
CA ASP A 20 12.63 -8.37 19.78
C ASP A 20 12.70 -7.73 18.37
N PRO A 21 13.78 -7.93 17.60
CA PRO A 21 13.96 -7.31 16.29
C PRO A 21 12.85 -7.61 15.28
N ASP A 22 12.24 -8.79 15.33
CA ASP A 22 11.18 -9.18 14.40
C ASP A 22 9.84 -8.53 14.79
N VAL A 23 9.58 -8.42 16.09
CA VAL A 23 8.41 -7.70 16.63
C VAL A 23 8.51 -6.21 16.32
N ASP A 24 9.69 -5.62 16.50
CA ASP A 24 9.93 -4.20 16.21
C ASP A 24 9.73 -3.89 14.71
N ARG A 25 10.18 -4.79 13.82
CA ARG A 25 9.90 -4.68 12.38
C ARG A 25 8.41 -4.71 12.08
N LEU A 26 7.64 -5.60 12.70
CA LEU A 26 6.20 -5.67 12.51
C LEU A 26 5.49 -4.41 13.04
N ILE A 27 5.90 -3.90 14.20
CA ILE A 27 5.39 -2.64 14.74
C ILE A 27 5.66 -1.48 13.77
N ASP A 28 6.87 -1.39 13.22
CA ASP A 28 7.21 -0.32 12.28
C ASP A 28 6.50 -0.46 10.93
N ALA A 29 6.34 -1.67 10.42
CA ALA A 29 5.54 -1.94 9.21
C ALA A 29 4.06 -1.55 9.42
N THR A 30 3.45 -1.87 10.57
CA THR A 30 2.06 -1.45 10.86
C THR A 30 1.92 0.07 10.94
N ARG A 31 2.88 0.77 11.57
CA ARG A 31 2.91 2.24 11.62
C ARG A 31 3.04 2.86 10.23
N ARG A 32 3.89 2.27 9.38
CA ARG A 32 4.10 2.73 8.00
C ARG A 32 2.85 2.58 7.16
N VAL A 33 2.19 1.42 7.22
CA VAL A 33 0.91 1.20 6.51
C VAL A 33 -0.14 2.21 7.00
N GLN A 34 -0.28 2.41 8.31
CA GLN A 34 -1.21 3.39 8.86
C GLN A 34 -0.92 4.81 8.34
N ALA A 35 0.33 5.26 8.41
CA ALA A 35 0.71 6.61 7.97
C ALA A 35 0.46 6.83 6.47
N LEU A 36 0.69 5.80 5.64
CA LEU A 36 0.36 5.85 4.21
C LEU A 36 -1.15 5.88 3.96
N VAL A 37 -1.94 5.14 4.73
CA VAL A 37 -3.40 5.20 4.65
C VAL A 37 -3.91 6.58 5.01
N ASP A 38 -3.44 7.16 6.12
CA ASP A 38 -3.83 8.50 6.56
C ASP A 38 -3.51 9.52 5.45
N ARG A 39 -2.31 9.45 4.88
CA ARG A 39 -1.91 10.32 3.76
C ARG A 39 -2.74 10.10 2.49
N GLY A 40 -3.20 8.88 2.24
CA GLY A 40 -4.09 8.55 1.12
C GLY A 40 -5.48 9.12 1.27
N LEU A 41 -5.97 9.22 2.50
CA LEU A 41 -7.26 9.83 2.82
C LEU A 41 -7.20 11.36 2.69
N ASP A 42 -6.09 11.97 3.12
CA ASP A 42 -6.01 13.42 3.29
C ASP A 42 -5.40 14.17 2.10
N GLU A 43 -4.47 13.56 1.35
CA GLU A 43 -3.58 14.31 0.45
C GLU A 43 -3.31 13.64 -0.91
N ASP A 44 -2.80 12.41 -0.92
CA ASP A 44 -2.31 11.77 -2.15
C ASP A 44 -2.84 10.34 -2.28
N PRO A 45 -3.81 10.08 -3.17
CA PRO A 45 -4.36 8.75 -3.42
C PRO A 45 -3.30 7.67 -3.65
N LEU A 46 -2.16 8.01 -4.25
CA LEU A 46 -1.06 7.06 -4.50
C LEU A 46 -0.52 6.44 -3.20
N ALA A 47 -0.73 7.08 -2.05
CA ALA A 47 -0.40 6.51 -0.76
C ALA A 47 -1.19 5.25 -0.42
N PHE A 48 -2.40 5.06 -0.95
CA PHE A 48 -3.08 3.76 -0.85
C PHE A 48 -2.36 2.65 -1.60
N PHE A 49 -1.79 2.95 -2.78
CA PHE A 49 -1.00 1.98 -3.54
C PHE A 49 0.25 1.58 -2.75
N ALA A 50 0.99 2.57 -2.24
CA ALA A 50 2.16 2.33 -1.41
C ALA A 50 1.81 1.57 -0.11
N ALA A 51 0.67 1.87 0.52
CA ALA A 51 0.17 1.16 1.69
C ALA A 51 -0.14 -0.30 1.36
N ALA A 52 -0.72 -0.56 0.19
CA ALA A 52 -1.05 -1.90 -0.27
C ALA A 52 0.20 -2.76 -0.49
N GLU A 53 1.24 -2.21 -1.13
CA GLU A 53 2.53 -2.90 -1.31
C GLU A 53 3.17 -3.20 0.05
N ALA A 54 3.21 -2.23 0.96
CA ALA A 54 3.74 -2.45 2.30
C ALA A 54 2.94 -3.51 3.08
N ALA A 55 1.60 -3.51 2.98
CA ALA A 55 0.77 -4.53 3.62
C ALA A 55 1.05 -5.94 3.07
N ARG A 56 1.24 -6.07 1.76
CA ARG A 56 1.56 -7.36 1.14
C ARG A 56 2.97 -7.82 1.48
N GLU A 57 3.97 -6.96 1.29
CA GLU A 57 5.38 -7.35 1.30
C GLU A 57 6.00 -7.38 2.70
N GLN A 58 5.55 -6.48 3.59
CA GLN A 58 6.12 -6.37 4.94
C GLN A 58 5.25 -7.02 6.00
N LEU A 59 3.93 -7.11 5.78
CA LEU A 59 2.98 -7.71 6.74
C LEU A 59 2.42 -9.06 6.27
N GLY A 60 2.59 -9.46 5.00
CA GLY A 60 1.92 -10.65 4.45
C GLY A 60 0.39 -10.56 4.50
N ALA A 61 -0.17 -9.35 4.60
CA ALA A 61 -1.58 -9.11 4.85
C ALA A 61 -2.35 -8.98 3.53
N GLU A 62 -2.48 -10.09 2.79
CA GLU A 62 -3.05 -10.11 1.43
C GLU A 62 -4.44 -9.46 1.34
N GLN A 63 -5.34 -9.75 2.29
CA GLN A 63 -6.68 -9.17 2.29
C GLN A 63 -6.67 -7.65 2.54
N LEU A 64 -5.76 -7.16 3.37
CA LEU A 64 -5.57 -5.73 3.59
C LEU A 64 -4.99 -5.06 2.33
N ALA A 65 -3.97 -5.67 1.73
CA ALA A 65 -3.40 -5.21 0.47
C ALA A 65 -4.46 -5.13 -0.64
N ALA A 66 -5.31 -6.16 -0.78
CA ALA A 66 -6.40 -6.16 -1.74
C ALA A 66 -7.38 -4.99 -1.53
N SER A 67 -7.75 -4.71 -0.28
CA SER A 67 -8.62 -3.58 0.07
C SER A 67 -7.97 -2.22 -0.23
N LEU A 68 -6.66 -2.08 -0.01
CA LEU A 68 -5.92 -0.85 -0.23
C LEU A 68 -5.68 -0.56 -1.71
N PHE A 69 -5.37 -1.58 -2.51
CA PHE A 69 -5.32 -1.45 -3.97
C PHE A 69 -6.67 -1.05 -4.57
N GLN A 70 -7.77 -1.57 -4.03
CA GLN A 70 -9.13 -1.14 -4.41
C GLN A 70 -9.38 0.32 -4.03
N ALA A 71 -9.00 0.73 -2.80
CA ALA A 71 -9.14 2.12 -2.38
C ALA A 71 -8.39 3.08 -3.31
N TYR A 72 -7.15 2.74 -3.70
CA TYR A 72 -6.42 3.50 -4.71
C TYR A 72 -7.19 3.61 -6.04
N ALA A 73 -7.64 2.48 -6.58
CA ALA A 73 -8.35 2.43 -7.85
C ALA A 73 -9.71 3.17 -7.82
N ASP A 74 -10.34 3.27 -6.65
CA ASP A 74 -11.58 4.01 -6.45
C ASP A 74 -11.32 5.52 -6.28
N SER A 75 -10.19 5.91 -5.69
CA SER A 75 -9.82 7.31 -5.45
C SER A 75 -9.28 8.04 -6.68
N ASP A 76 -8.63 7.33 -7.61
CA ASP A 76 -8.09 7.91 -8.85
C ASP A 76 -8.33 6.98 -10.04
N PRO A 77 -9.58 6.88 -10.56
CA PRO A 77 -9.94 5.88 -11.57
C PRO A 77 -9.35 6.16 -12.96
N GLU A 78 -8.98 7.41 -13.25
CA GLU A 78 -8.44 7.82 -14.57
C GLU A 78 -6.93 7.63 -14.68
N THR A 79 -6.28 7.27 -13.58
CA THR A 79 -4.84 7.06 -13.52
C THR A 79 -4.41 5.85 -14.37
N PRO A 80 -3.25 5.92 -15.06
CA PRO A 80 -2.81 4.81 -15.90
C PRO A 80 -2.57 3.51 -15.11
N TRP A 81 -2.31 3.61 -13.80
CA TRP A 81 -2.03 2.48 -12.91
C TRP A 81 -3.27 1.81 -12.31
N VAL A 82 -4.49 2.28 -12.62
CA VAL A 82 -5.74 1.66 -12.12
C VAL A 82 -5.82 0.17 -12.46
N GLY A 83 -5.38 -0.21 -13.67
CA GLY A 83 -5.33 -1.61 -14.09
C GLY A 83 -4.34 -2.43 -13.27
N LYS A 84 -3.16 -1.89 -12.98
CA LYS A 84 -2.14 -2.54 -12.12
C LYS A 84 -2.69 -2.81 -10.73
N ALA A 85 -3.33 -1.80 -10.13
CA ALA A 85 -3.91 -1.91 -8.79
C ALA A 85 -5.03 -2.94 -8.75
N LEU A 86 -5.95 -2.95 -9.71
CA LEU A 86 -7.04 -3.93 -9.73
C LEU A 86 -6.56 -5.35 -9.98
N LEU A 87 -5.53 -5.54 -10.83
CA LEU A 87 -4.89 -6.84 -11.03
C LEU A 87 -4.22 -7.33 -9.73
N ALA A 88 -3.51 -6.45 -9.02
CA ALA A 88 -2.89 -6.76 -7.74
C ALA A 88 -3.95 -7.09 -6.66
N ALA A 89 -5.04 -6.32 -6.60
CA ALA A 89 -6.16 -6.61 -5.70
C ALA A 89 -6.81 -7.95 -5.99
N HIS A 90 -6.98 -8.30 -7.28
CA HIS A 90 -7.53 -9.58 -7.69
C HIS A 90 -6.61 -10.75 -7.29
N ALA A 91 -5.29 -10.58 -7.43
CA ALA A 91 -4.31 -11.59 -7.03
C ALA A 91 -4.25 -11.82 -5.51
N ALA A 92 -4.40 -10.76 -4.72
CA ALA A 92 -4.34 -10.81 -3.26
C ALA A 92 -5.68 -11.21 -2.59
N SER A 93 -6.79 -11.23 -3.33
CA SER A 93 -8.11 -11.55 -2.76
C SER A 93 -8.34 -13.07 -2.72
N ALA A 94 -8.63 -13.59 -1.52
CA ALA A 94 -9.03 -14.99 -1.34
C ALA A 94 -10.55 -15.21 -1.46
N ASP A 95 -11.35 -14.15 -1.34
CA ASP A 95 -12.81 -14.21 -1.42
C ASP A 95 -13.28 -14.37 -2.88
N PRO A 96 -13.95 -15.48 -3.25
CA PRO A 96 -14.47 -15.69 -4.59
C PRO A 96 -15.43 -14.60 -5.07
N VAL A 97 -16.24 -14.03 -4.18
CA VAL A 97 -17.22 -12.98 -4.52
C VAL A 97 -16.49 -11.69 -4.87
N GLN A 98 -15.53 -11.30 -4.03
CA GLN A 98 -14.68 -10.14 -4.29
C GLN A 98 -13.86 -10.32 -5.57
N ARG A 99 -13.26 -11.49 -5.79
CA ARG A 99 -12.55 -11.81 -7.03
C ARG A 99 -13.43 -11.69 -8.26
N ALA A 100 -14.65 -12.20 -8.23
CA ALA A 100 -15.59 -12.07 -9.34
C ALA A 100 -15.98 -10.60 -9.61
N ALA A 101 -16.13 -9.78 -8.56
CA ALA A 101 -16.36 -8.35 -8.70
C ALA A 101 -15.16 -7.63 -9.34
N LEU A 102 -13.95 -7.93 -8.87
CA LEU A 102 -12.70 -7.38 -9.43
C LEU A 102 -12.49 -7.79 -10.89
N ALA A 103 -12.76 -9.05 -11.23
CA ALA A 103 -12.67 -9.54 -12.61
C ALA A 103 -13.58 -8.75 -13.56
N ARG A 104 -14.81 -8.40 -13.13
CA ARG A 104 -15.72 -7.54 -13.91
C ARG A 104 -15.18 -6.12 -14.09
N ARG A 105 -14.59 -5.53 -13.06
CA ARG A 105 -13.94 -4.21 -13.14
C ARG A 105 -12.76 -4.23 -14.12
N ILE A 106 -11.88 -5.23 -14.01
CA ILE A 106 -10.75 -5.44 -14.91
C ILE A 106 -11.23 -5.64 -16.36
N ALA A 107 -12.33 -6.36 -16.56
CA ALA A 107 -12.89 -6.58 -17.89
C ALA A 107 -13.26 -5.28 -18.61
N GLY A 108 -13.74 -4.27 -17.87
CA GLY A 108 -14.10 -2.95 -18.40
C GLY A 108 -12.91 -2.06 -18.81
N LEU A 109 -11.69 -2.37 -18.36
CA LEU A 109 -10.49 -1.59 -18.65
C LEU A 109 -9.79 -2.03 -19.95
N VAL A 110 -10.54 -2.13 -21.05
CA VAL A 110 -10.09 -2.72 -22.32
C VAL A 110 -8.85 -2.03 -22.90
N GLY A 111 -8.75 -0.71 -22.75
CA GLY A 111 -7.62 0.08 -23.24
C GLY A 111 -6.43 0.21 -22.28
N ASN A 112 -6.58 -0.24 -21.02
CA ASN A 112 -5.53 -0.05 -20.02
C ASN A 112 -4.31 -0.95 -20.33
N PRO A 113 -3.08 -0.39 -20.34
CA PRO A 113 -1.90 -1.12 -20.78
C PRO A 113 -1.56 -2.33 -19.88
N TYR A 114 -1.83 -2.26 -18.57
CA TYR A 114 -1.62 -3.40 -17.67
C TYR A 114 -2.59 -4.54 -17.94
N VAL A 115 -3.86 -4.22 -18.23
CA VAL A 115 -4.89 -5.21 -18.53
C VAL A 115 -4.63 -5.88 -19.88
N ARG A 116 -4.23 -5.10 -20.89
CA ARG A 116 -3.82 -5.63 -22.20
C ARG A 116 -2.63 -6.57 -22.06
N TYR A 117 -1.59 -6.16 -21.33
CA TYR A 117 -0.43 -7.00 -21.05
C TYR A 117 -0.81 -8.30 -20.33
N ALA A 118 -1.66 -8.22 -19.30
CA ALA A 118 -2.13 -9.39 -18.56
C ALA A 118 -2.97 -10.37 -19.40
N ARG A 119 -3.56 -9.91 -20.51
CA ARG A 119 -4.27 -10.75 -21.49
C ARG A 119 -3.36 -11.36 -22.55
N GLY A 120 -2.07 -10.98 -22.57
CA GLY A 120 -1.10 -11.42 -23.58
C GLY A 120 -1.08 -10.56 -24.84
N ASP A 121 -1.70 -9.38 -24.84
CA ASP A 121 -1.59 -8.45 -25.96
C ASP A 121 -0.17 -7.86 -26.05
N ASP A 122 0.28 -7.58 -27.28
CA ASP A 122 1.45 -6.73 -27.47
C ASP A 122 1.13 -5.27 -27.10
N VAL A 123 1.84 -4.78 -26.08
CA VAL A 123 1.78 -3.40 -25.59
C VAL A 123 3.06 -2.62 -25.92
N GLY A 124 4.00 -3.23 -26.66
CA GLY A 124 5.31 -2.67 -26.96
C GLY A 124 6.00 -2.14 -25.71
N ASN A 125 6.47 -0.89 -25.78
CA ASN A 125 7.15 -0.22 -24.68
C ASN A 125 6.21 0.61 -23.78
N ALA A 126 4.88 0.41 -23.83
CA ALA A 126 3.94 1.26 -23.09
C ALA A 126 4.07 1.16 -21.57
N LEU A 127 4.47 -0.01 -21.04
CA LEU A 127 4.57 -0.22 -19.59
C LEU A 127 5.82 0.40 -18.96
N ALA A 128 6.97 0.30 -19.62
CA ALA A 128 8.24 0.71 -19.00
C ALA A 128 8.29 2.18 -18.54
N PRO A 129 7.76 3.17 -19.29
CA PRO A 129 7.65 4.53 -18.80
C PRO A 129 6.69 4.68 -17.63
N LEU A 130 5.56 3.96 -17.63
CA LEU A 130 4.57 4.01 -16.56
C LEU A 130 5.11 3.42 -15.26
N GLU A 131 5.82 2.29 -15.35
CA GLU A 131 6.46 1.64 -14.20
C GLU A 131 7.54 2.54 -13.61
N ARG A 132 8.39 3.14 -14.43
CA ARG A 132 9.43 4.07 -13.94
C ARG A 132 8.84 5.25 -13.17
N VAL A 133 7.82 5.89 -13.73
CA VAL A 133 7.15 7.03 -13.07
C VAL A 133 6.47 6.58 -11.77
N LEU A 134 5.87 5.39 -11.76
CA LEU A 134 5.27 4.84 -10.54
C LEU A 134 6.33 4.61 -9.47
N ASP A 135 7.42 3.93 -9.81
CA ASP A 135 8.50 3.58 -8.90
C ASP A 135 9.16 4.84 -8.31
N GLU A 136 9.39 5.86 -9.14
CA GLU A 136 9.91 7.15 -8.69
C GLU A 136 8.97 7.82 -7.68
N ARG A 137 7.67 7.89 -7.99
CA ARG A 137 6.67 8.50 -7.11
C ARG A 137 6.49 7.72 -5.81
N LEU A 138 6.41 6.39 -5.89
CA LEU A 138 6.33 5.53 -4.70
C LEU A 138 7.60 5.67 -3.85
N GLY A 139 8.78 5.73 -4.47
CA GLY A 139 10.05 5.92 -3.79
C GLY A 139 10.09 7.23 -2.97
N VAL A 140 9.68 8.35 -3.57
CA VAL A 140 9.58 9.65 -2.88
C VAL A 140 8.60 9.58 -1.72
N LEU A 141 7.39 9.08 -1.96
CA LEU A 141 6.34 9.01 -0.95
C LEU A 141 6.74 8.13 0.25
N GLN A 142 7.32 6.97 -0.05
CA GLN A 142 7.83 6.06 0.96
C GLN A 142 8.98 6.67 1.78
N ALA A 143 9.86 7.46 1.14
CA ALA A 143 10.93 8.15 1.83
C ALA A 143 10.40 9.25 2.77
N GLN A 144 9.42 10.03 2.32
CA GLN A 144 8.76 11.05 3.14
C GLN A 144 8.11 10.46 4.39
N VAL A 145 7.30 9.40 4.23
CA VAL A 145 6.65 8.74 5.38
C VAL A 145 7.68 8.17 6.37
N ARG A 146 8.79 7.60 5.89
CA ARG A 146 9.87 7.14 6.77
C ARG A 146 10.50 8.29 7.55
N ALA A 147 10.75 9.42 6.89
CA ALA A 147 11.31 10.61 7.55
C ALA A 147 10.34 11.15 8.63
N ASP A 148 9.06 11.25 8.32
CA ASP A 148 8.05 11.72 9.27
C ASP A 148 7.93 10.83 10.51
N LEU A 149 7.93 9.51 10.30
CA LEU A 149 7.90 8.53 11.40
C LEU A 149 9.16 8.59 12.26
N ALA A 150 10.33 8.79 11.65
CA ALA A 150 11.59 8.95 12.37
C ALA A 150 11.60 10.25 13.22
N ALA A 151 11.15 11.37 12.65
CA ALA A 151 11.03 12.64 13.37
C ALA A 151 10.08 12.54 14.58
N ARG A 152 8.92 11.87 14.41
CA ARG A 152 7.97 11.62 15.52
C ARG A 152 8.59 10.77 16.63
N ARG A 153 9.45 9.79 16.29
CA ARG A 153 10.16 8.97 17.28
C ARG A 153 11.15 9.79 18.11
N GLN A 154 11.89 10.69 17.46
CA GLN A 154 12.86 11.58 18.13
C GLN A 154 12.17 12.52 19.12
N LEU A 155 10.98 13.04 18.80
CA LEU A 155 10.22 13.89 19.71
C LEU A 155 9.72 13.18 20.98
N LEU A 156 9.58 11.86 20.95
CA LEU A 156 9.12 11.05 22.09
C LEU A 156 10.26 10.61 23.02
N VAL A 157 11.52 10.76 22.59
CA VAL A 157 12.71 10.49 23.38
C VAL A 157 13.42 11.84 23.58
N PRO A 158 13.04 12.66 24.59
CA PRO A 158 13.80 13.86 24.88
C PRO A 158 15.24 13.49 25.27
N ASP A 159 16.20 14.27 24.78
CA ASP A 159 17.63 14.15 25.12
C ASP A 159 17.80 14.02 26.65
N THR A 160 18.04 12.79 27.12
CA THR A 160 18.60 12.56 28.45
C THR A 160 20.12 12.72 28.35
N THR A 161 20.57 13.95 28.11
CA THR A 161 21.96 14.40 28.19
C THR A 161 21.92 15.91 28.49
N GLY A 162 22.45 16.45 29.59
CA GLY A 162 23.13 15.93 30.74
C GLY A 162 23.25 17.10 31.74
N GLY A 163 23.25 16.78 33.03
CA GLY A 163 23.62 17.70 34.11
C GLY A 163 25.07 17.50 34.51
#